data_AF-A0A0R1XI63-F1
#
_entry.id   AF-A0A0R1XI63-F1
#
_cell.length_a   1.000
_cell.length_b   1.000
_cell.length_c   1.000
_cell.angle_alpha   90.00
_cell.angle_beta   90.00
_cell.angle_gamma   90.00
#
_symmetry.space_group_name_H-M   'P 1'
#
loop_
_entity.id
_entity.type
_entity.pdbx_description
1 polymer ?
#
loop_
_entity_poly.entity_id
_entity_poly.type
_entity_poly.pdbx_seq_one_letter_code
_entity_poly.pdbx_strand_id
1 'polypeptide(L)'
;MRDESKLLLKRYDHYFLREYNYRYWLVIVKNRFDNVYGFFIESQKKGEAIVHSNELLSLPFASGLYAEVLADLKAHSHLRIVPRDTAHLEKLVPAVTFDPLHGHRHSTAYLPTDKNNKRS
;
A
#
# COMPACT_ATOMS: atom_id res chain seq x y z
N MET A 1 8.94 0.79 22.21
CA MET A 1 8.00 0.59 21.08
C MET A 1 7.59 1.95 20.55
N ARG A 2 7.79 2.20 19.25
CA ARG A 2 7.50 3.47 18.58
C ARG A 2 6.00 3.70 18.39
N ASP A 3 5.64 4.92 18.02
CA ASP A 3 4.24 5.31 17.85
C ASP A 3 3.61 4.68 16.61
N GLU A 4 4.39 4.45 15.54
CA GLU A 4 3.95 3.71 14.36
C GLU A 4 3.62 2.24 14.69
N SER A 5 4.47 1.58 15.48
CA SER A 5 4.20 0.23 15.98
C SER A 5 2.95 0.20 16.85
N LYS A 6 2.80 1.16 17.79
CA LYS A 6 1.59 1.26 18.63
C LYS A 6 0.32 1.45 17.80
N LEU A 7 0.37 2.31 16.78
CA LEU A 7 -0.76 2.54 15.88
C LEU A 7 -1.13 1.28 15.09
N LEU A 8 -0.12 0.61 14.53
CA LEU A 8 -0.31 -0.63 13.79
C LEU A 8 -0.94 -1.71 14.68
N LEU A 9 -0.39 -1.91 15.89
CA LEU A 9 -0.89 -2.93 16.82
C LEU A 9 -2.29 -2.60 17.33
N LYS A 10 -2.58 -1.33 17.63
CA LYS A 10 -3.93 -0.88 17.99
C LYS A 10 -4.94 -1.19 16.89
N ARG A 11 -4.61 -0.92 15.63
CA ARG A 11 -5.49 -1.24 14.49
C ARG A 11 -5.58 -2.74 14.25
N TYR A 12 -4.48 -3.47 14.42
CA TYR A 12 -4.47 -4.92 14.34
C TYR A 12 -5.45 -5.52 15.35
N ASP A 13 -5.38 -5.10 16.62
CA ASP A 13 -6.27 -5.59 17.68
C ASP A 13 -7.74 -5.19 17.43
N HIS A 14 -7.98 -4.06 16.77
CA HIS A 14 -9.32 -3.64 16.37
C HIS A 14 -9.93 -4.53 15.28
N TYR A 15 -9.15 -4.93 14.27
CA TYR A 15 -9.64 -5.71 13.13
C TYR A 15 -9.52 -7.22 13.32
N PHE A 16 -8.63 -7.69 14.20
CA PHE A 16 -8.45 -9.11 14.50
C PHE A 16 -9.44 -9.59 15.56
N LEU A 17 -10.70 -9.76 15.14
CA LEU A 17 -11.82 -10.10 16.03
C LEU A 17 -11.90 -11.60 16.40
N ARG A 18 -11.06 -12.46 15.81
CA ARG A 18 -11.07 -13.92 16.00
C ARG A 18 -12.45 -14.55 15.79
N GLU A 19 -13.17 -14.06 14.78
CA GLU A 19 -14.52 -14.54 14.48
C GLU A 19 -14.54 -16.02 14.07
N TYR A 20 -15.62 -16.71 14.45
CA TYR A 20 -15.79 -18.11 14.10
C TYR A 20 -15.92 -18.29 12.58
N ASN A 21 -15.26 -19.32 12.04
CA ASN A 21 -15.18 -19.59 10.60
C ASN A 21 -14.47 -18.52 9.76
N TYR A 22 -13.71 -17.60 10.35
CA TYR A 22 -12.86 -16.68 9.58
C TYR A 22 -11.41 -17.14 9.52
N ARG A 23 -10.79 -16.89 8.37
CA ARG A 23 -9.35 -16.96 8.19
C ARG A 23 -8.81 -15.55 8.14
N TYR A 24 -7.72 -15.30 8.87
CA TYR A 24 -7.02 -14.02 8.88
C TYR A 24 -5.57 -14.24 8.43
N TRP A 25 -5.03 -13.30 7.66
CA TRP A 25 -3.61 -13.23 7.34
C TRP A 25 -3.19 -11.78 7.16
N LEU A 26 -1.88 -11.55 7.26
CA LEU A 26 -1.29 -10.23 7.07
C LEU A 26 -0.75 -10.12 5.65
N VAL A 27 -0.93 -8.95 5.05
CA VAL A 27 -0.36 -8.62 3.75
C VAL A 27 0.54 -7.40 3.91
N ILE A 28 1.77 -7.52 3.42
CA ILE A 28 2.73 -6.42 3.40
C ILE A 28 3.02 -6.09 1.95
N VAL A 29 2.60 -4.91 1.52
CA VAL A 29 2.74 -4.43 0.15
C VAL A 29 3.92 -3.47 0.07
N LYS A 30 4.93 -3.84 -0.72
CA LYS A 30 5.94 -2.89 -1.17
C LYS A 30 5.35 -2.12 -2.35
N ASN A 31 4.74 -0.96 -2.06
CA ASN A 31 4.17 -0.08 -3.07
C ASN A 31 5.27 0.83 -3.63
N ARG A 32 5.73 0.52 -4.84
CA ARG A 32 6.77 1.29 -5.53
C ARG A 32 6.21 2.50 -6.30
N PHE A 33 4.90 2.53 -6.53
CA PHE A 33 4.25 3.67 -7.17
C PHE A 33 4.23 4.87 -6.22
N ASP A 34 3.84 4.65 -4.96
CA ASP A 34 3.76 5.70 -3.93
C ASP A 34 5.00 5.73 -3.01
N ASN A 35 5.96 4.81 -3.19
CA ASN A 35 7.15 4.65 -2.36
C ASN A 35 6.85 4.40 -0.87
N VAL A 36 5.87 3.54 -0.60
CA VAL A 36 5.43 3.19 0.77
C VAL A 36 5.35 1.68 1.00
N TYR A 37 5.59 1.27 2.24
CA TYR A 37 5.25 -0.05 2.74
C TYR A 37 3.85 0.00 3.35
N GLY A 38 2.89 -0.65 2.72
CA GLY A 38 1.53 -0.80 3.24
C GLY A 38 1.38 -2.10 4.03
N PHE A 39 0.79 -2.01 5.21
CA PHE A 39 0.48 -3.14 6.09
C PHE A 39 -1.04 -3.32 6.14
N PHE A 40 -1.50 -4.52 5.85
CA PHE A 40 -2.92 -4.85 5.81
C PHE A 40 -3.20 -6.13 6.59
N ILE A 41 -4.39 -6.19 7.18
CA ILE A 41 -4.98 -7.45 7.64
C ILE A 41 -6.10 -7.82 6.68
N GLU A 42 -5.97 -9.01 6.10
CA GLU A 42 -6.99 -9.59 5.25
C GLU A 42 -7.76 -10.66 6.06
N SER A 43 -9.07 -10.68 5.88
CA SER A 43 -9.95 -11.70 6.46
C SER A 43 -10.90 -12.26 5.42
N GLN A 44 -11.24 -13.54 5.56
CA GLN A 44 -12.17 -14.23 4.70
C GLN A 44 -12.99 -15.22 5.51
N LYS A 45 -14.30 -15.16 5.33
CA LYS A 45 -15.21 -16.15 5.91
C LYS A 45 -15.17 -17.44 5.12
N LYS A 46 -15.16 -18.57 5.83
CA LYS A 46 -15.13 -19.91 5.22
C LYS A 46 -16.34 -20.10 4.31
N GLY A 47 -16.07 -20.43 3.05
CA GLY A 47 -17.09 -20.66 2.02
C GLY A 47 -17.45 -19.42 1.21
N GLU A 48 -16.92 -18.24 1.54
CA GLU A 48 -17.13 -17.01 0.79
C GLU A 48 -15.90 -16.67 -0.07
N ALA A 49 -16.15 -16.16 -1.27
CA ALA A 49 -15.08 -15.72 -2.18
C ALA A 49 -14.54 -14.32 -1.83
N ILE A 50 -15.26 -13.57 -0.98
CA ILE A 50 -14.94 -12.19 -0.64
C ILE A 50 -13.80 -12.16 0.39
N VAL A 51 -12.77 -11.38 0.09
CA VAL A 51 -11.69 -11.06 1.02
C VAL A 51 -11.87 -9.61 1.47
N HIS A 52 -11.98 -9.39 2.77
CA HIS A 52 -11.98 -8.07 3.36
C HIS A 52 -10.54 -7.68 3.68
N SER A 53 -10.11 -6.51 3.21
CA SER A 53 -8.77 -5.98 3.48
C SER A 53 -8.87 -4.67 4.24
N ASN A 54 -8.27 -4.60 5.42
CA ASN A 54 -8.21 -3.39 6.24
C ASN A 54 -6.77 -2.90 6.36
N GLU A 55 -6.55 -1.62 6.11
CA GLU A 55 -5.24 -0.99 6.26
C GLU A 55 -4.89 -0.80 7.75
N LEU A 56 -3.72 -1.28 8.14
CA LEU A 56 -3.16 -1.10 9.47
C LEU A 56 -2.24 0.10 9.52
N LEU A 57 -1.33 0.23 8.56
CA LEU A 57 -0.31 1.28 8.55
C LEU A 57 0.26 1.46 7.14
N SER A 58 0.65 2.69 6.81
CA SER A 58 1.47 3.00 5.63
C SER A 58 2.74 3.72 6.08
N LEU A 59 3.90 3.23 5.65
CA LEU A 59 5.21 3.76 5.99
C LEU A 59 5.98 4.20 4.75
N PRO A 60 6.49 5.44 4.67
CA PRO A 60 7.42 5.82 3.61
C PRO A 60 8.68 4.94 3.62
N PHE A 61 9.21 4.59 2.43
CA PHE A 61 10.44 3.79 2.32
C PHE A 61 11.63 4.43 3.03
N ALA A 62 11.75 5.75 2.98
CA ALA A 62 12.85 6.51 3.59
C ALA A 62 12.79 6.60 5.12
N SER A 63 11.73 6.11 5.76
CA SER A 63 11.55 6.22 7.21
C SER A 63 12.58 5.39 8.00
N GLY A 64 13.13 4.33 7.42
CA GLY A 64 13.99 3.37 8.13
C GLY A 64 13.24 2.54 9.19
N LEU A 65 11.92 2.71 9.31
CA LEU A 65 11.10 2.11 10.37
C LEU A 65 10.62 0.69 10.05
N TYR A 66 10.66 0.30 8.78
CA TYR A 66 10.07 -0.94 8.29
C TYR A 66 10.51 -2.17 9.09
N ALA A 67 11.82 -2.32 9.34
CA ALA A 67 12.36 -3.49 10.00
C ALA A 67 11.90 -3.59 11.47
N GLU A 68 11.87 -2.46 12.17
CA GLU A 68 11.44 -2.39 13.58
C GLU A 68 9.93 -2.67 13.70
N VAL A 69 9.11 -2.01 12.88
CA VAL A 69 7.66 -2.22 12.85
C VAL A 69 7.30 -3.66 12.46
N LEU A 70 8.02 -4.24 11.49
CA LEU A 70 7.83 -5.64 11.11
C LEU A 70 8.21 -6.60 12.23
N ALA A 71 9.28 -6.32 12.99
CA ALA A 71 9.69 -7.13 14.13
C ALA A 71 8.63 -7.08 15.24
N ASP A 72 8.14 -5.89 15.59
CA ASP A 72 7.09 -5.70 16.58
C ASP A 72 5.80 -6.44 16.17
N LEU A 73 5.39 -6.33 14.90
CA LEU A 73 4.22 -7.04 14.36
C LEU A 73 4.38 -8.56 14.45
N LYS A 74 5.55 -9.10 14.11
CA LYS A 74 5.83 -10.54 14.23
C LYS A 74 5.86 -11.03 15.68
N ALA A 75 6.29 -10.18 16.61
CA ALA A 75 6.28 -10.51 18.04
C ALA A 75 4.84 -10.52 18.60
N HIS A 76 3.96 -9.65 18.10
CA HIS A 76 2.57 -9.55 18.55
C HIS A 76 1.61 -10.53 17.84
N SER A 77 1.86 -10.83 16.57
CA SER A 77 0.99 -11.65 15.73
C SER A 77 1.63 -12.97 15.33
N HIS A 78 0.85 -14.05 15.43
CA HIS A 78 1.19 -15.37 14.88
C HIS A 78 0.55 -15.63 13.51
N LEU A 79 -0.04 -14.61 12.88
CA LEU A 79 -0.66 -14.76 11.56
C LEU A 79 0.39 -14.94 10.47
N ARG A 80 0.02 -15.68 9.42
CA ARG A 80 0.84 -15.77 8.20
C ARG A 80 0.99 -14.38 7.58
N ILE A 81 2.22 -14.02 7.24
CA ILE A 81 2.52 -12.79 6.49
C ILE A 81 2.75 -13.15 5.01
N VAL A 82 2.04 -12.47 4.12
CA VAL A 82 2.16 -12.59 2.67
C VAL A 82 2.79 -11.32 2.11
N PRO A 83 4.05 -11.37 1.64
CA PRO A 83 4.66 -10.23 0.96
C PRO A 83 4.06 -10.08 -0.45
N ARG A 84 3.77 -8.83 -0.84
CA ARG A 84 3.40 -8.46 -2.22
C ARG A 84 4.32 -7.34 -2.71
N ASP A 85 4.82 -7.46 -3.93
CA ASP A 85 5.63 -6.43 -4.58
C ASP A 85 4.91 -5.89 -5.80
N THR A 86 4.74 -4.57 -5.85
CA THR A 86 4.09 -3.86 -6.97
C THR A 86 5.05 -3.49 -8.08
N ALA A 87 6.28 -4.02 -8.09
CA ALA A 87 7.26 -3.79 -9.16
C ALA A 87 6.72 -4.08 -10.57
N HIS A 88 5.76 -4.99 -10.69
CA HIS A 88 5.11 -5.38 -11.94
C HIS A 88 3.92 -4.50 -12.31
N LEU A 89 3.52 -3.54 -11.46
CA LEU A 89 2.52 -2.53 -11.80
C LEU A 89 3.19 -1.50 -12.70
N GLU A 90 3.17 -1.78 -14.00
CA GLU A 90 3.53 -0.80 -15.01
C GLU A 90 2.48 0.31 -15.05
N LYS A 91 2.92 1.57 -15.05
CA LYS A 91 2.04 2.72 -15.25
C LYS A 91 1.53 2.73 -16.69
N LEU A 92 0.58 1.86 -17.01
CA LEU A 92 -0.20 1.90 -18.25
C LEU A 92 -1.32 2.93 -18.08
N VAL A 93 -0.96 4.18 -17.80
CA VAL A 93 -1.87 5.29 -18.00
C VAL A 93 -1.47 5.89 -19.35
N PRO A 94 -2.12 5.53 -20.48
CA PRO A 94 -2.01 6.37 -21.65
C PRO A 94 -2.44 7.76 -21.23
N ALA A 95 -1.62 8.78 -21.52
CA ALA A 95 -2.05 10.14 -21.33
C ALA A 95 -3.39 10.31 -22.06
N VAL A 96 -4.46 10.63 -21.34
CA VAL A 96 -5.74 10.97 -21.96
C VAL A 96 -5.51 12.30 -22.67
N THR A 97 -5.09 12.25 -23.93
CA THR A 97 -4.85 13.44 -24.75
C THR A 97 -6.16 14.05 -25.26
N PHE A 98 -7.28 13.35 -25.10
CA PHE A 98 -8.58 13.80 -25.57
C PHE A 98 -9.74 13.20 -24.75
N ASP A 99 -10.43 14.04 -23.97
CA ASP A 99 -11.73 13.76 -23.37
C ASP A 99 -12.80 14.57 -24.14
N PRO A 100 -13.55 13.96 -25.07
CA PRO A 100 -14.64 14.64 -25.76
C PRO A 100 -15.96 14.72 -24.97
N LEU A 101 -16.06 14.07 -23.80
CA LEU A 101 -17.29 13.98 -23.01
C LEU A 101 -17.42 15.08 -21.95
N HIS A 102 -16.31 15.66 -21.48
CA HIS A 102 -16.33 16.77 -20.53
C HIS A 102 -15.53 17.95 -21.08
N GLY A 103 -16.25 19.01 -21.47
CA GLY A 103 -15.76 20.19 -22.21
C GLY A 103 -14.68 21.08 -21.56
N HIS A 104 -13.58 20.51 -21.07
CA HIS A 104 -12.41 21.25 -20.60
C HIS A 104 -11.23 21.06 -21.56
N ARG A 105 -11.06 22.04 -22.46
CA ARG A 105 -9.95 22.16 -23.43
C ARG A 105 -8.62 22.58 -22.78
N HIS A 106 -8.17 21.91 -21.73
CA HIS A 106 -6.85 22.21 -21.14
C HIS A 106 -6.03 20.92 -20.99
N SER A 107 -5.06 20.77 -21.90
CA SER A 107 -4.03 19.75 -21.86
C SER A 107 -3.22 19.87 -20.57
N THR A 108 -3.16 18.80 -19.78
CA THR A 108 -2.26 18.64 -18.62
C THR A 108 -1.01 17.83 -19.00
N ALA A 109 -0.49 18.04 -20.21
CA ALA A 109 0.79 17.47 -20.60
C ALA A 109 1.91 18.08 -19.73
N TYR A 110 2.45 17.29 -18.81
CA TYR A 110 3.69 17.59 -18.14
C TYR A 110 4.81 17.64 -19.18
N LEU A 111 5.37 18.84 -19.41
CA LEU A 111 6.55 19.01 -20.25
C LEU A 111 7.76 18.40 -19.51
N PRO A 112 8.59 17.58 -20.16
CA PRO A 112 9.86 17.17 -19.58
C PRO A 112 10.77 18.40 -19.46
N THR A 113 11.49 18.52 -18.35
CA THR A 113 12.50 19.57 -18.18
C THR A 113 13.69 19.28 -19.08
N ASP A 114 13.91 20.15 -20.06
CA ASP A 114 15.01 20.03 -21.02
C ASP A 114 16.36 20.23 -20.31
N LYS A 115 17.07 19.13 -20.05
CA LYS A 115 18.49 19.15 -19.72
C LYS A 115 19.28 19.21 -21.02
N ASN A 116 19.45 20.41 -21.57
CA ASN A 116 20.63 20.81 -22.37
C ASN A 116 20.37 22.19 -22.99
N ASN A 117 20.91 23.25 -22.38
CA ASN A 117 21.23 24.45 -23.15
C ASN A 117 22.72 24.77 -23.01
N LYS A 118 23.51 24.20 -23.93
CA LYS A 118 24.89 24.63 -24.21
C LYS A 118 24.81 25.76 -25.26
N ARG A 119 25.41 26.90 -24.90
CA ARG A 119 25.97 27.95 -25.77
C ARG A 119 24.95 28.70 -26.66
N SER A 120 25.07 30.00 -26.88
CA SER A 120 26.29 30.78 -27.11
C SER A 120 26.09 32.26 -26.78
#